data_AF-A0A6L7MLK2-F1
#
_entry.id   AF-A0A6L7MLK2-F1
#
_cell.length_a   1.000
_cell.length_b   1.000
_cell.length_c   1.000
_cell.angle_alpha   90.00
_cell.angle_beta   90.00
_cell.angle_gamma   90.00
#
_symmetry.space_group_name_H-M   'P 1'
#
loop_
_entity.id
_entity.type
_entity.pdbx_description
1 polymer ?
#
loop_
_entity_poly.entity_id
_entity_poly.type
_entity_poly.pdbx_seq_one_letter_code
_entity_poly.pdbx_strand_id
1 'polypeptide(L)' 'MDDKTGKSLEQDLMFAVVKEKYGHLMNDEQLEEVRKTVVGLSGFFAPMRDIRLTNDIEPFSTFKPYRSDDNG' A
#
# COMPACT_ATOMS: atom_id res chain seq x y z
N MET A 1 -11.91 -12.78 21.81
CA MET A 1 -12.43 -13.61 20.71
C MET A 1 -12.45 -12.74 19.46
N ASP A 2 -12.05 -13.28 18.31
CA ASP A 2 -12.25 -12.74 16.95
C ASP A 2 -11.34 -11.62 16.38
N ASP A 3 -10.04 -11.61 16.67
CA ASP A 3 -9.05 -10.78 15.91
C ASP A 3 -8.71 -11.40 14.53
N LYS A 4 -8.95 -12.72 14.34
CA LYS A 4 -8.64 -13.41 13.07
C LYS A 4 -9.59 -13.05 11.93
N THR A 5 -10.87 -12.81 12.24
CA THR A 5 -11.93 -12.55 11.26
C THR A 5 -11.85 -11.14 10.69
N GLY A 6 -11.44 -10.16 11.51
CA GLY A 6 -11.25 -8.77 11.08
C GLY A 6 -10.02 -8.58 10.16
N LYS A 7 -8.90 -9.26 10.49
CA LYS A 7 -7.68 -9.22 9.67
C LYS A 7 -7.86 -9.86 8.30
N SER A 8 -8.60 -10.98 8.22
CA SER A 8 -8.85 -11.60 6.91
C SER A 8 -9.75 -10.72 6.03
N LEU A 9 -10.76 -10.05 6.62
CA LEU A 9 -11.63 -9.14 5.90
C LEU A 9 -10.87 -7.94 5.32
N GLU A 10 -9.96 -7.34 6.09
CA GLU A 10 -9.12 -6.24 5.63
C GLU A 10 -8.21 -6.67 4.45
N GLN A 11 -7.55 -7.82 4.58
CA GLN A 11 -6.69 -8.36 3.53
C GLN A 11 -7.47 -8.63 2.24
N ASP A 12 -8.67 -9.21 2.36
CA ASP A 12 -9.54 -9.48 1.21
C ASP A 12 -10.00 -8.18 0.54
N LEU A 13 -10.32 -7.13 1.31
CA LEU A 13 -10.66 -5.80 0.78
C LEU A 13 -9.48 -5.14 0.05
N MET A 14 -8.29 -5.17 0.64
CA MET A 14 -7.08 -4.62 0.00
C MET A 14 -6.75 -5.34 -1.31
N PHE A 15 -6.86 -6.68 -1.31
CA PHE A 15 -6.68 -7.48 -2.52
C PHE A 15 -7.75 -7.16 -3.58
N ALA A 16 -9.02 -6.99 -3.18
CA ALA A 16 -10.11 -6.64 -4.08
C ALA A 16 -9.83 -5.32 -4.82
N VAL A 17 -9.31 -4.30 -4.13
CA VAL A 17 -8.96 -3.00 -4.75
C VAL A 17 -7.87 -3.17 -5.81
N VAL A 18 -6.83 -3.96 -5.52
CA VAL A 18 -5.75 -4.22 -6.49
C VAL A 18 -6.27 -4.98 -7.69
N LYS A 19 -7.09 -6.03 -7.46
CA LYS A 19 -7.68 -6.85 -8.51
C LYS A 19 -8.63 -6.04 -9.39
N GLU A 20 -9.45 -5.17 -8.81
CA GLU A 20 -10.37 -4.28 -9.55
C GLU A 20 -9.60 -3.33 -10.48
N LYS A 21 -8.54 -2.69 -9.97
CA LYS A 21 -7.79 -1.69 -10.73
C LYS A 21 -6.83 -2.29 -11.77
N TYR A 22 -6.19 -3.41 -11.44
CA TYR A 22 -5.04 -3.92 -12.20
C TYR A 22 -5.15 -5.39 -12.59
N GLY A 23 -6.20 -6.11 -12.15
CA GLY A 23 -6.30 -7.55 -12.37
C GLY A 23 -6.38 -7.96 -13.83
N HIS A 24 -6.86 -7.08 -14.71
CA HIS A 24 -6.88 -7.30 -16.16
C HIS A 24 -5.48 -7.32 -16.81
N LEU A 25 -4.43 -6.90 -16.09
CA LEU A 25 -3.04 -6.92 -16.53
C LEU A 25 -2.27 -8.15 -16.02
N MET A 26 -2.92 -9.02 -15.24
CA MET A 26 -2.29 -10.11 -14.51
C MET A 26 -2.93 -11.45 -14.83
N ASN A 27 -2.12 -12.50 -14.87
CA ASN A 27 -2.62 -13.87 -14.89
C ASN A 27 -2.94 -14.37 -13.46
N ASP A 28 -3.52 -15.55 -13.35
CA ASP A 28 -3.95 -16.12 -12.07
C ASP A 28 -2.79 -16.35 -11.10
N GLU A 29 -1.61 -16.73 -11.59
CA GLU A 29 -0.41 -16.94 -10.77
C GLU A 29 0.10 -15.62 -10.16
N GLN A 30 0.12 -14.56 -10.96
CA GLN A 30 0.47 -13.20 -10.53
C GLN A 30 -0.55 -12.64 -9.54
N LEU A 31 -1.84 -12.91 -9.74
CA LEU A 31 -2.89 -12.51 -8.79
C LEU A 31 -2.71 -13.22 -7.44
N GLU A 32 -2.32 -14.49 -7.44
CA GLU A 32 -2.07 -15.24 -6.20
C GLU A 32 -0.80 -14.74 -5.47
N GLU A 33 0.27 -14.40 -6.21
CA GLU A 33 1.44 -13.70 -5.67
C GLU A 33 1.07 -12.36 -5.01
N VAL A 34 0.23 -11.56 -5.66
CA VAL A 34 -0.28 -10.30 -5.11
C VAL A 34 -1.08 -10.56 -3.82
N ARG A 35 -1.94 -11.57 -3.80
CA ARG A 35 -2.71 -11.93 -2.60
C ARG A 35 -1.80 -12.26 -1.42
N LYS A 36 -0.79 -13.10 -1.63
CA LYS A 36 0.22 -13.44 -0.61
C LYS A 36 0.97 -12.22 -0.12
N THR A 37 1.32 -11.31 -1.03
CA THR A 37 1.99 -10.06 -0.71
C THR A 37 1.12 -9.16 0.17
N VAL A 38 -0.16 -9.00 -0.14
CA VAL A 38 -1.12 -8.23 0.68
C VAL A 38 -1.22 -8.81 2.09
N VAL A 39 -1.29 -10.14 2.21
CA VAL A 39 -1.31 -10.83 3.52
C VAL A 39 -0.03 -10.52 4.31
N GLY A 40 1.15 -10.64 3.70
CA GLY A 40 2.43 -10.34 4.34
C GLY A 40 2.57 -8.87 4.77
N LEU A 41 2.14 -7.95 3.92
CA LEU A 41 2.20 -6.51 4.18
C LEU A 41 1.24 -6.06 5.29
N SER A 42 0.07 -6.68 5.42
CA SER A 42 -0.91 -6.30 6.45
C SER A 42 -0.34 -6.39 7.87
N GLY A 43 0.53 -7.36 8.14
CA GLY A 43 1.23 -7.48 9.43
C GLY A 43 2.30 -6.41 9.62
N PHE A 44 2.99 -6.04 8.55
CA PHE A 44 4.01 -4.99 8.55
C PHE A 44 3.41 -3.59 8.79
N PHE A 45 2.22 -3.32 8.25
CA PHE A 45 1.56 -2.02 8.41
C PHE A 45 0.83 -1.87 9.74
N ALA A 46 0.57 -2.94 10.48
CA ALA A 46 -0.16 -2.85 11.75
C ALA A 46 0.51 -1.87 12.75
N PRO A 47 1.83 -1.93 13.01
CA PRO A 47 2.51 -0.93 13.86
C PRO A 47 2.54 0.49 13.27
N MET A 48 2.49 0.64 11.93
CA MET A 48 2.50 1.96 11.30
C MET A 48 1.20 2.73 11.54
N ARG A 49 0.08 2.04 11.78
CA ARG A 49 -1.22 2.67 12.08
C ARG A 49 -1.24 3.40 13.43
N ASP A 50 -0.36 3.00 14.34
CA ASP A 50 -0.24 3.61 15.66
C ASP A 50 0.64 4.89 15.62
N ILE A 51 1.30 5.17 14.50
CA ILE A 51 2.12 6.37 14.32
C ILE A 51 1.20 7.58 14.11
N ARG A 52 1.27 8.55 15.03
CA ARG A 52 0.58 9.83 14.90
C ARG A 52 1.43 10.81 14.10
N LEU A 53 1.00 11.15 12.88
CA LEU A 53 1.62 12.21 12.09
C LEU A 53 1.15 13.58 12.60
N THR A 54 2.08 14.45 12.95
CA THR A 54 1.84 15.86 13.30
C THR A 54 2.29 16.76 12.14
N ASN A 55 1.72 17.97 12.03
CA ASN A 55 1.95 18.88 10.89
C ASN A 55 3.39 19.41 10.77
N ASP A 56 4.24 19.14 11.75
CA ASP A 56 5.68 19.42 11.78
C ASP A 56 6.52 18.29 11.15
N ILE A 57 5.90 17.17 10.77
CA ILE A 57 6.54 16.08 10.02
C ILE A 57 6.34 16.33 8.52
N GLU A 58 7.06 17.30 7.97
CA GLU A 58 7.11 17.49 6.52
C GLU A 58 7.76 16.29 5.82
N PRO A 59 7.36 15.94 4.59
CA PRO A 59 8.06 14.93 3.80
C PRO A 59 9.54 15.33 3.64
N PHE A 60 10.47 14.39 3.85
CA PHE A 60 11.92 14.62 3.73
C PHE A 60 12.36 15.19 2.37
N SER A 61 11.48 15.13 1.35
CA SER A 61 11.71 15.72 0.05
C SER A 61 10.56 16.66 -0.29
N THR A 62 10.82 17.96 -0.23
CA THR A 62 9.98 18.97 -0.87
C THR A 62 9.98 18.71 -2.38
N PHE A 63 8.80 18.55 -2.97
CA PHE A 63 8.65 18.42 -4.42
C PHE A 63 9.36 19.57 -5.14
N LYS A 64 10.33 19.24 -5.99
CA LYS A 64 10.98 20.19 -6.90
C LYS A 64 10.42 19.96 -8.31
N PRO A 65 9.62 20.89 -8.85
CA PRO A 65 9.20 20.82 -10.24
C PRO A 65 10.44 20.79 -11.14
N TYR A 66 10.46 19.90 -12.12
CA TYR A 66 11.47 19.92 -13.16
C TYR A 66 11.34 21.22 -13.96
N ARG A 67 12.38 22.07 -13.95
CA ARG A 67 12.51 23.24 -14.82
C ARG A 67 13.59 22.92 -15.85
N SER A 68 13.26 23.01 -17.13
CA SER A 68 14.18 22.74 -18.25
C SER A 68 15.34 23.73 -18.38
N ASP A 69 15.37 24.79 -17.58
CA ASP A 69 16.30 25.92 -17.75
C ASP A 69 17.63 25.78 -16.97
N ASP A 70 17.85 24.68 -16.23
CA ASP A 70 19.06 24.46 -15.41
C ASP A 70 20.21 23.73 -16.15
N ASN A 71 20.26 23.81 -17.48
CA ASN A 71 21.46 23.46 -18.25
C ASN A 71 22.25 24.74 -18.58
N GLY A 72 22.98 25.24 -17.59
CA GLY A 72 24.04 26.25 -17.76
C GLY A 72 25.42 25.59 -17.89
#